data_AF-A0A1Q7CT07-F1
#
_entry.id   AF-A0A1Q7CT07-F1
#
_cell.length_a   1.000
_cell.length_b   1.000
_cell.length_c   1.000
_cell.angle_alpha   90.00
_cell.angle_beta   90.00
_cell.angle_gamma   90.00
#
_symmetry.space_group_name_H-M   'P 1'
#
loop_
_entity.id
_entity.type
_entity.pdbx_description
1 polymer ?
#
loop_
_entity_poly.entity_id
_entity_poly.type
_entity_poly.pdbx_seq_one_letter_code
_entity_poly.pdbx_strand_id
1 'polypeptide(L)'
;MRKYYTIFFSAVIISMLLAPMTVNPSTVNAITSTGPIPMPGNLIPIPNPNSPPISSSLPNLGTVSIALPDSIYSINLVRPGLDASDPLNNETKTQQELLANQQFWTYGGDAIAEKAPYDFYKDTQGLHIGVQAPANGTWAGFYAVSPNTNAALFHTVITTPVSSIPYQWYENGLYVQTSQPFINYVSCFSSTSVFGTVWSVGSVTGNATEGTQFTPLWTDTSMNQPLTRDCTIITNGNNYLKVYLDGTMVYTNSTLNLQMPAPFNAYLEPQSSYAGQILDGIYKDYYSASGENVKVTHNPILAATVKLVDPSGIVRVSSHVDSSDTATLNVGEFHFPLAVYIKIYDSLGNQLASTSSPVNIFGGDVYTVRSNVSIGPIGLP
;
A
#
# COMPACT_ATOMS: atom_id res chain seq x y z
N MET A 1 34.06 6.67 4.73
CA MET A 1 33.16 5.98 3.79
C MET A 1 32.97 4.56 4.29
N ARG A 2 31.80 4.24 4.87
CA ARG A 2 31.47 2.86 5.26
C ARG A 2 31.14 2.09 3.98
N LYS A 3 31.80 0.95 3.77
CA LYS A 3 31.46 0.03 2.69
C LYS A 3 30.19 -0.69 3.12
N TYR A 4 29.08 -0.44 2.44
CA TYR A 4 27.87 -1.24 2.58
C TYR A 4 28.04 -2.40 1.58
N TYR A 5 28.45 -3.56 2.09
CA TYR A 5 28.47 -4.79 1.31
C TYR A 5 27.06 -5.36 1.37
N THR A 6 26.20 -5.04 0.42
CA THR A 6 24.89 -5.71 0.30
C THR A 6 25.08 -7.01 -0.45
N ILE A 7 25.82 -7.97 0.13
CA ILE A 7 25.99 -9.28 -0.51
C ILE A 7 24.72 -10.09 -0.24
N PHE A 8 23.74 -10.03 -1.16
CA PHE A 8 22.68 -11.02 -1.21
C PHE A 8 23.26 -12.34 -1.74
N PHE A 9 23.51 -13.29 -0.85
CA PHE A 9 23.64 -14.69 -1.25
C PHE A 9 22.23 -15.19 -1.58
N SER A 10 21.98 -15.55 -2.84
CA SER A 10 20.78 -16.28 -3.27
C SER A 10 20.62 -17.57 -2.44
N ALA A 11 20.01 -17.45 -1.27
CA ALA A 11 19.62 -18.55 -0.40
C ALA A 11 18.23 -19.10 -0.78
N VAL A 12 17.72 -18.73 -1.94
CA VAL A 12 16.73 -19.55 -2.67
C VAL A 12 17.52 -20.57 -3.51
N ILE A 13 18.32 -21.41 -2.84
CA ILE A 13 18.61 -22.72 -3.41
C ILE A 13 17.25 -23.40 -3.44
N ILE A 14 16.68 -23.49 -4.64
CA ILE A 14 15.51 -24.30 -4.93
C ILE A 14 15.85 -25.73 -4.51
N SER A 15 15.60 -26.07 -3.25
CA SER A 15 15.54 -27.45 -2.76
C SER A 15 14.18 -28.04 -3.14
N MET A 16 13.83 -27.96 -4.42
CA MET A 16 12.79 -28.77 -5.06
C MET A 16 13.47 -29.66 -6.10
N LEU A 17 14.30 -30.56 -5.60
CA LEU A 17 14.54 -31.84 -6.25
C LEU A 17 13.20 -32.56 -6.35
N LEU A 18 12.73 -32.71 -7.59
CA LEU A 18 11.95 -33.84 -8.11
C LEU A 18 10.99 -34.52 -7.11
N ALA A 19 9.73 -34.08 -7.09
CA ALA A 19 8.61 -34.96 -6.75
C ALA A 19 7.62 -34.96 -7.92
N PRO A 20 7.36 -36.11 -8.58
CA PRO A 20 6.36 -36.18 -9.63
C PRO A 20 4.98 -36.15 -8.99
N MET A 21 4.27 -35.03 -9.09
CA MET A 21 2.86 -34.98 -8.72
C MET A 21 1.99 -35.40 -9.90
N THR A 22 1.54 -36.64 -9.86
CA THR A 22 0.36 -37.11 -10.59
C THR A 22 -0.86 -36.32 -10.12
N VAL A 23 -1.48 -35.56 -11.02
CA VAL A 23 -2.73 -34.84 -10.74
C VAL A 23 -3.89 -35.67 -11.26
N ASN A 24 -4.76 -36.11 -10.36
CA ASN A 24 -6.07 -36.67 -10.68
C ASN A 24 -7.11 -35.54 -10.53
N PRO A 25 -7.95 -35.26 -11.54
CA PRO A 25 -8.85 -34.11 -11.50
C PRO A 25 -10.16 -34.48 -10.78
N SER A 26 -10.58 -33.67 -9.81
CA SER A 26 -11.95 -33.71 -9.29
C SER A 26 -12.56 -32.32 -9.17
N THR A 27 -13.46 -32.07 -10.12
CA THR A 27 -14.79 -31.45 -9.96
C THR A 27 -14.91 -30.07 -9.30
N VAL A 28 -14.95 -29.03 -10.14
CA VAL A 28 -15.60 -27.75 -9.83
C VAL A 28 -17.05 -27.81 -10.31
N ASN A 29 -18.00 -27.79 -9.38
CA ASN A 29 -19.42 -27.54 -9.68
C ASN A 29 -19.61 -26.04 -9.92
N ALA A 30 -19.86 -25.66 -11.18
CA ALA A 30 -20.32 -24.34 -11.55
C ALA A 30 -21.79 -24.20 -11.15
N ILE A 31 -22.09 -23.28 -10.23
CA ILE A 31 -23.46 -22.83 -9.96
C ILE A 31 -23.74 -21.64 -10.89
N THR A 32 -24.68 -21.88 -11.79
CA THR A 32 -25.25 -20.94 -12.75
C THR A 32 -26.03 -19.84 -12.05
N SER A 33 -25.55 -18.59 -12.11
CA SER A 33 -26.35 -17.41 -11.77
C SER A 33 -27.10 -16.93 -13.01
N THR A 34 -28.42 -17.11 -12.99
CA THR A 34 -29.38 -16.60 -13.97
C THR A 34 -29.35 -15.08 -14.03
N GLY A 35 -29.12 -14.53 -15.24
CA GLY A 35 -29.19 -13.09 -15.50
C GLY A 35 -30.60 -12.51 -15.28
N PRO A 36 -30.71 -11.18 -15.18
CA PRO A 36 -31.97 -10.49 -14.94
C PRO A 36 -32.97 -10.70 -16.10
N ILE A 37 -34.22 -10.95 -15.72
CA ILE A 37 -35.37 -11.19 -16.58
C ILE A 37 -35.75 -9.88 -17.32
N PRO A 38 -36.04 -9.90 -18.63
CA PRO A 38 -36.53 -8.71 -19.34
C PRO A 38 -37.93 -8.33 -18.85
N MET A 39 -38.13 -7.07 -18.44
CA MET A 39 -39.46 -6.54 -18.17
C MET A 39 -40.28 -6.44 -19.47
N PRO A 40 -41.55 -6.88 -19.49
CA PRO A 40 -42.45 -6.63 -20.60
C PRO A 40 -42.81 -5.13 -20.68
N GLY A 41 -42.29 -4.46 -21.70
CA GLY A 41 -42.74 -3.13 -22.08
C GLY A 41 -44.11 -3.20 -22.74
N ASN A 42 -45.19 -3.02 -21.97
CA ASN A 42 -46.48 -2.49 -22.44
C ASN A 42 -47.50 -2.43 -21.29
N LEU A 43 -47.45 -1.38 -20.47
CA LEU A 43 -48.59 -0.90 -19.68
C LEU A 43 -48.50 0.63 -19.56
N ILE A 44 -48.66 1.33 -20.68
CA ILE A 44 -49.02 2.75 -20.69
C ILE A 44 -50.39 2.86 -21.35
N PRO A 45 -51.44 3.29 -20.64
CA PRO A 45 -52.73 3.60 -21.26
C PRO A 45 -52.58 4.73 -22.27
N ILE A 46 -53.01 4.51 -23.51
CA ILE A 46 -53.11 5.54 -24.54
C ILE A 46 -54.24 6.50 -24.10
N PRO A 47 -53.99 7.83 -23.95
CA PRO A 47 -55.04 8.78 -23.63
C PRO A 47 -56.02 8.95 -24.79
N ASN A 48 -57.31 8.94 -24.47
CA ASN A 48 -58.41 9.23 -25.39
C ASN A 48 -58.30 10.68 -25.96
N PRO A 49 -58.31 10.90 -27.29
CA PRO A 49 -58.09 12.22 -27.89
C PRO A 49 -59.17 13.28 -27.61
N ASN A 50 -60.29 12.92 -26.97
CA ASN A 50 -61.45 13.80 -26.81
C ASN A 50 -61.70 14.27 -25.36
N SER A 51 -60.66 14.39 -24.54
CA SER A 51 -60.81 14.93 -23.18
C SER A 51 -60.53 16.45 -23.17
N PRO A 52 -61.46 17.29 -22.67
CA PRO A 52 -61.24 18.74 -22.59
C PRO A 52 -60.08 19.08 -21.64
N PRO A 53 -59.32 20.17 -21.89
CA PRO A 53 -58.16 20.52 -21.08
C PRO A 53 -58.58 20.90 -19.66
N ILE A 54 -58.18 20.10 -18.68
CA ILE A 54 -58.32 20.43 -17.26
C ILE A 54 -57.19 21.41 -16.92
N SER A 55 -57.54 22.70 -16.85
CA SER A 55 -56.71 23.70 -16.18
C SER A 55 -56.62 23.35 -14.70
N SER A 56 -55.48 22.80 -14.29
CA SER A 56 -55.11 22.66 -12.88
C SER A 56 -53.79 23.37 -12.67
N SER A 57 -53.85 24.70 -12.51
CA SER A 57 -52.78 25.41 -11.82
C SER A 57 -52.77 24.96 -10.36
N LEU A 58 -52.05 23.87 -10.07
CA LEU A 58 -51.62 23.57 -8.71
C LEU A 58 -50.77 24.76 -8.22
N PRO A 59 -51.04 25.31 -7.04
CA PRO A 59 -50.12 26.28 -6.46
C PRO A 59 -48.75 25.62 -6.34
N ASN A 60 -47.73 26.26 -6.91
CA ASN A 60 -46.35 25.85 -6.76
C ASN A 60 -45.96 25.99 -5.28
N LEU A 61 -46.24 24.95 -4.49
CA LEU A 61 -45.57 24.72 -3.22
C LEU A 61 -44.14 24.39 -3.59
N GLY A 62 -43.32 25.44 -3.68
CA GLY A 62 -41.91 25.32 -4.02
C GLY A 62 -41.30 24.16 -3.25
N THR A 63 -40.49 23.37 -3.94
CA THR A 63 -39.65 22.36 -3.30
C THR A 63 -38.72 23.08 -2.33
N VAL A 64 -39.09 23.09 -1.04
CA VAL A 64 -38.14 23.41 0.02
C VAL A 64 -37.09 22.31 -0.06
N SER A 65 -35.89 22.65 -0.50
CA SER A 65 -34.74 21.78 -0.26
C SER A 65 -34.63 21.65 1.26
N ILE A 66 -35.03 20.50 1.78
CA ILE A 66 -34.69 20.13 3.15
C ILE A 66 -33.18 19.88 3.08
N ALA A 67 -32.40 20.92 3.42
CA ALA A 67 -31.02 20.70 3.79
C ALA A 67 -31.05 19.63 4.87
N LEU A 68 -30.38 18.49 4.64
CA LEU A 68 -30.12 17.52 5.69
C LEU A 68 -29.62 18.31 6.89
N PRO A 69 -30.17 18.12 8.10
CA PRO A 69 -29.73 18.86 9.26
C PRO A 69 -28.21 18.72 9.34
N ASP A 70 -27.50 19.85 9.41
CA ASP A 70 -26.06 19.85 9.60
C ASP A 70 -25.73 18.87 10.72
N SER A 71 -24.79 17.95 10.47
CA SER A 71 -24.41 17.00 11.51
C SER A 71 -24.02 17.81 12.75
N ILE A 72 -24.67 17.52 13.87
CA ILE A 72 -24.35 18.13 15.16
C ILE A 72 -22.92 17.77 15.61
N TYR A 73 -22.23 16.90 14.86
CA TYR A 73 -20.85 16.54 15.07
C TYR A 73 -19.99 16.92 13.86
N SER A 74 -18.78 17.40 14.10
CA SER A 74 -17.71 17.50 13.10
C SER A 74 -16.64 16.43 13.34
N ILE A 75 -16.08 15.90 12.26
CA ILE A 75 -14.98 14.92 12.29
C ILE A 75 -13.76 15.61 11.70
N ASN A 76 -12.73 15.84 12.51
CA ASN A 76 -11.57 16.63 12.13
C ASN A 76 -10.29 15.82 12.28
N LEU A 77 -9.40 15.88 11.29
CA LEU A 77 -8.06 15.32 11.39
C LEU A 77 -7.27 16.11 12.44
N VAL A 78 -6.73 15.41 13.43
CA VAL A 78 -5.90 16.01 14.49
C VAL A 78 -4.45 15.56 14.45
N ARG A 79 -4.18 14.42 13.81
CA ARG A 79 -2.81 13.96 13.56
C ARG A 79 -2.75 13.24 12.22
N PRO A 80 -1.98 13.74 11.23
CA PRO A 80 -1.76 13.02 9.99
C PRO A 80 -0.90 11.78 10.23
N GLY A 81 -1.17 10.73 9.48
CA GLY A 81 -0.45 9.47 9.46
C GLY A 81 0.61 9.39 8.37
N LEU A 82 0.44 10.14 7.27
CA LEU A 82 1.45 10.26 6.20
C LEU A 82 2.74 10.85 6.76
N ASP A 83 3.85 10.13 6.56
CA ASP A 83 5.19 10.57 6.94
C ASP A 83 5.92 11.20 5.74
N ALA A 84 5.96 10.50 4.62
CA ALA A 84 6.53 10.99 3.37
C ALA A 84 5.87 10.33 2.15
N SER A 85 5.87 11.04 1.01
CA SER A 85 5.43 10.51 -0.29
C SER A 85 6.24 11.10 -1.43
N ASP A 86 6.59 10.27 -2.41
CA ASP A 86 7.15 10.67 -3.70
C ASP A 86 6.50 9.81 -4.79
N PRO A 87 5.72 10.39 -5.72
CA PRO A 87 5.14 9.64 -6.84
C PRO A 87 6.21 8.99 -7.74
N LEU A 88 7.44 9.51 -7.71
CA LEU A 88 8.61 9.13 -8.52
C LEU A 88 8.44 9.32 -10.04
N ASN A 89 7.26 9.70 -10.51
CA ASN A 89 6.93 9.92 -11.92
C ASN A 89 6.41 11.34 -12.22
N ASN A 90 6.59 12.27 -11.28
CA ASN A 90 6.12 13.65 -11.37
C ASN A 90 7.12 14.59 -12.08
N GLU A 91 8.31 14.09 -12.44
CA GLU A 91 9.37 14.85 -13.10
C GLU A 91 10.22 13.95 -14.00
N THR A 92 10.88 14.54 -14.99
CA THR A 92 11.90 13.85 -15.80
C THR A 92 13.27 14.43 -15.45
N LYS A 93 14.18 13.58 -14.98
CA LYS A 93 15.53 13.98 -14.56
C LYS A 93 16.55 12.93 -14.96
N THR A 94 17.65 13.39 -15.51
CA THR A 94 18.84 12.59 -15.78
C THR A 94 19.59 12.26 -14.49
N GLN A 95 20.49 11.27 -14.57
CA GLN A 95 21.40 10.90 -13.49
C GLN A 95 22.17 12.10 -12.91
N GLN A 96 22.69 12.98 -13.78
CA GLN A 96 23.45 14.15 -13.37
C GLN A 96 22.60 15.14 -12.56
N GLU A 97 21.35 15.36 -12.96
CA GLU A 97 20.43 16.26 -12.27
C GLU A 97 20.01 15.70 -10.90
N LEU A 98 19.80 14.38 -10.80
CA LEU A 98 19.50 13.70 -9.53
C LEU A 98 20.70 13.75 -8.57
N LEU A 99 21.93 13.59 -9.07
CA LEU A 99 23.14 13.71 -8.25
C LEU A 99 23.40 15.15 -7.80
N ALA A 100 23.11 16.13 -8.65
CA ALA A 100 23.25 17.55 -8.33
C ALA A 100 22.22 18.00 -7.29
N ASN A 101 21.04 17.36 -7.24
CA ASN A 101 20.00 17.69 -6.30
C ASN A 101 19.23 16.45 -5.81
N GLN A 102 19.76 15.83 -4.75
CA GLN A 102 19.25 14.58 -4.18
C GLN A 102 17.90 14.72 -3.46
N GLN A 103 17.50 15.94 -3.06
CA GLN A 103 16.23 16.22 -2.36
C GLN A 103 15.93 15.18 -1.26
N PHE A 104 14.97 14.27 -1.49
CA PHE A 104 14.55 13.22 -0.55
C PHE A 104 15.40 11.94 -0.65
N TRP A 105 15.92 11.59 -1.84
CA TRP A 105 16.58 10.31 -2.10
C TRP A 105 18.09 10.46 -2.17
N THR A 106 18.82 9.67 -1.38
CA THR A 106 20.27 9.52 -1.54
C THR A 106 20.56 8.32 -2.43
N TYR A 107 21.45 8.49 -3.41
CA TYR A 107 21.81 7.44 -4.36
C TYR A 107 23.16 6.81 -4.00
N GLY A 108 23.25 5.48 -4.05
CA GLY A 108 24.47 4.75 -3.69
C GLY A 108 24.37 3.28 -4.04
N GLY A 109 25.39 2.50 -3.68
CA GLY A 109 25.45 1.08 -3.97
C GLY A 109 26.88 0.58 -3.99
N ASP A 110 27.05 -0.73 -3.87
CA ASP A 110 28.34 -1.39 -4.03
C ASP A 110 28.77 -1.48 -5.51
N ALA A 111 27.85 -1.32 -6.48
CA ALA A 111 28.16 -1.23 -7.90
C ALA A 111 29.27 -0.19 -8.19
N ILE A 112 29.30 0.93 -7.45
CA ILE A 112 30.35 1.95 -7.57
C ILE A 112 31.73 1.37 -7.18
N ALA A 113 31.80 0.68 -6.05
CA ALA A 113 33.04 0.13 -5.51
C ALA A 113 33.54 -1.07 -6.33
N GLU A 114 32.61 -1.88 -6.84
CA GLU A 114 32.86 -3.04 -7.70
C GLU A 114 33.15 -2.63 -9.16
N LYS A 115 33.08 -1.33 -9.48
CA LYS A 115 33.22 -0.79 -10.85
C LYS A 115 32.24 -1.46 -11.83
N ALA A 116 31.07 -1.82 -11.33
CA ALA A 116 29.99 -2.41 -12.07
C ALA A 116 29.22 -1.31 -12.83
N PRO A 117 28.73 -1.55 -14.06
CA PRO A 117 27.89 -0.58 -14.75
C PRO A 117 26.57 -0.35 -14.00
N TYR A 118 26.18 0.92 -13.84
CA TYR A 118 24.91 1.33 -13.25
C TYR A 118 24.41 2.60 -13.93
N ASP A 119 23.09 2.80 -13.90
CA ASP A 119 22.43 4.03 -14.34
C ASP A 119 21.22 4.30 -13.44
N PHE A 120 20.75 5.55 -13.40
CA PHE A 120 19.46 5.88 -12.79
C PHE A 120 18.94 7.22 -13.28
N TYR A 121 17.63 7.29 -13.48
CA TYR A 121 16.94 8.50 -13.97
C TYR A 121 15.46 8.45 -13.58
N LYS A 122 14.77 9.59 -13.65
CA LYS A 122 13.31 9.65 -13.49
C LYS A 122 12.66 10.01 -14.83
N ASP A 123 11.52 9.41 -15.12
CA ASP A 123 10.63 9.80 -16.21
C ASP A 123 9.15 9.60 -15.82
N THR A 124 8.24 9.64 -16.80
CA THR A 124 6.79 9.48 -16.56
C THR A 124 6.38 8.06 -16.12
N GLN A 125 7.26 7.07 -16.25
CA GLN A 125 7.04 5.71 -15.77
C GLN A 125 7.44 5.53 -14.31
N GLY A 126 8.42 6.30 -13.83
CA GLY A 126 8.91 6.27 -12.45
C GLY A 126 10.39 6.60 -12.32
N LEU A 127 10.96 6.22 -11.18
CA LEU A 127 12.40 6.19 -10.94
C LEU A 127 12.95 4.86 -11.49
N HIS A 128 13.83 4.96 -12.47
CA HIS A 128 14.59 3.85 -13.03
C HIS A 128 15.92 3.76 -12.29
N ILE A 129 16.27 2.56 -11.84
CA ILE A 129 17.58 2.25 -11.30
C ILE A 129 18.06 1.00 -12.03
N GLY A 130 19.22 1.09 -12.64
CA GLY A 130 19.82 0.04 -13.44
C GLY A 130 21.14 -0.45 -12.85
N VAL A 131 21.33 -1.77 -12.88
CA VAL A 131 22.62 -2.37 -12.50
C VAL A 131 22.95 -3.57 -13.39
N GLN A 132 24.24 -3.73 -13.68
CA GLN A 132 24.83 -4.89 -14.35
C GLN A 132 25.93 -5.45 -13.47
N ALA A 133 26.02 -6.77 -13.33
CA ALA A 133 27.13 -7.37 -12.60
C ALA A 133 28.49 -7.12 -13.30
N PRO A 134 29.60 -6.93 -12.56
CA PRO A 134 30.92 -6.79 -13.15
C PRO A 134 31.41 -8.10 -13.80
N ALA A 135 30.94 -9.24 -13.29
CA ALA A 135 31.14 -10.56 -13.86
C ALA A 135 29.99 -11.48 -13.43
N ASN A 136 29.66 -12.48 -14.25
CA ASN A 136 28.61 -13.44 -13.93
C ASN A 136 28.90 -14.16 -12.59
N GLY A 137 27.93 -14.14 -11.67
CA GLY A 137 28.06 -14.71 -10.33
C GLY A 137 28.71 -13.79 -9.30
N THR A 138 29.10 -12.57 -9.68
CA THR A 138 29.53 -11.51 -8.75
C THR A 138 28.40 -10.51 -8.60
N TRP A 139 27.93 -10.28 -7.38
CA TRP A 139 26.83 -9.36 -7.12
C TRP A 139 27.27 -7.90 -7.18
N ALA A 140 26.38 -7.06 -7.70
CA ALA A 140 26.44 -5.62 -7.59
C ALA A 140 25.02 -5.06 -7.50
N GLY A 141 24.83 -4.05 -6.67
CA GLY A 141 23.59 -3.36 -6.40
C GLY A 141 23.75 -1.85 -6.47
N PHE A 142 22.64 -1.19 -6.80
CA PHE A 142 22.52 0.27 -6.74
C PHE A 142 21.15 0.62 -6.21
N TYR A 143 21.05 1.68 -5.41
CA TYR A 143 19.85 2.02 -4.68
C TYR A 143 19.56 3.52 -4.65
N ALA A 144 18.29 3.83 -4.42
CA ALA A 144 17.85 5.08 -3.83
C ALA A 144 17.38 4.79 -2.39
N VAL A 145 17.95 5.50 -1.41
CA VAL A 145 17.59 5.36 0.00
C VAL A 145 16.89 6.61 0.53
N SER A 146 15.80 6.43 1.28
CA SER A 146 15.05 7.50 1.91
C SER A 146 15.71 7.98 3.22
N PRO A 147 15.33 9.14 3.76
CA PRO A 147 15.80 9.60 5.07
C PRO A 147 15.30 8.68 6.19
N ASN A 148 15.99 8.73 7.34
CA ASN A 148 15.58 8.01 8.53
C ASN A 148 14.21 8.48 9.03
N THR A 149 13.31 7.55 9.34
CA THR A 149 11.94 7.81 9.81
C THR A 149 11.50 6.83 10.91
N ASN A 150 10.50 7.23 11.70
CA ASN A 150 9.79 6.34 12.62
C ASN A 150 8.48 5.79 12.03
N ALA A 151 8.26 5.95 10.72
CA ALA A 151 7.16 5.31 10.01
C ALA A 151 7.18 3.79 10.23
N ALA A 152 6.01 3.17 10.21
CA ALA A 152 5.84 1.73 10.42
C ALA A 152 5.24 1.04 9.18
N LEU A 153 4.84 1.79 8.18
CA LEU A 153 4.30 1.33 6.91
C LEU A 153 5.08 1.98 5.78
N PHE A 154 5.49 1.17 4.79
CA PHE A 154 6.25 1.60 3.62
C PHE A 154 5.65 0.95 2.38
N HIS A 155 5.58 1.70 1.29
CA HIS A 155 4.95 1.25 0.07
C HIS A 155 5.69 1.75 -1.16
N THR A 156 5.68 0.95 -2.23
CA THR A 156 5.97 1.38 -3.59
C THR A 156 5.45 0.36 -4.60
N VAL A 157 5.20 0.79 -5.83
CA VAL A 157 4.94 -0.09 -6.96
C VAL A 157 6.26 -0.37 -7.68
N ILE A 158 6.57 -1.65 -7.83
CA ILE A 158 7.86 -2.15 -8.33
C ILE A 158 7.63 -2.83 -9.66
N THR A 159 8.40 -2.46 -10.68
CA THR A 159 8.42 -3.13 -12.00
C THR A 159 9.78 -3.72 -12.29
N THR A 160 9.76 -4.99 -12.68
CA THR A 160 10.92 -5.79 -13.07
C THR A 160 11.00 -5.83 -14.60
N PRO A 161 12.18 -5.64 -15.22
CA PRO A 161 12.26 -5.36 -16.65
C PRO A 161 11.99 -6.59 -17.52
N VAL A 162 12.22 -7.80 -17.01
CA VAL A 162 12.15 -9.04 -17.78
C VAL A 162 11.56 -10.18 -16.96
N SER A 163 10.96 -11.15 -17.65
CA SER A 163 10.39 -12.36 -17.05
C SER A 163 11.41 -13.48 -16.83
N SER A 164 12.60 -13.39 -17.42
CA SER A 164 13.72 -14.31 -17.22
C SER A 164 15.02 -13.67 -17.70
N ILE A 165 16.15 -14.19 -17.25
CA ILE A 165 17.49 -13.83 -17.70
C ILE A 165 18.28 -15.09 -18.07
N PRO A 166 19.25 -15.03 -18.98
CA PRO A 166 19.90 -16.23 -19.50
C PRO A 166 20.91 -16.86 -18.53
N TYR A 167 21.31 -16.18 -17.46
CA TYR A 167 22.27 -16.68 -16.49
C TYR A 167 22.13 -15.96 -15.15
N GLN A 168 22.38 -16.66 -14.04
CA GLN A 168 22.40 -16.12 -12.66
C GLN A 168 21.07 -15.44 -12.25
N TRP A 169 21.17 -14.36 -11.48
CA TRP A 169 20.05 -13.74 -10.78
C TRP A 169 20.04 -12.23 -10.94
N TYR A 170 18.83 -11.67 -10.99
CA TYR A 170 18.52 -10.26 -10.86
C TYR A 170 17.43 -10.11 -9.81
N GLU A 171 17.62 -9.22 -8.84
CA GLU A 171 16.66 -8.94 -7.78
C GLU A 171 16.27 -7.47 -7.83
N ASN A 172 15.01 -7.17 -7.49
CA ASN A 172 14.47 -5.82 -7.58
C ASN A 172 13.32 -5.66 -6.60
N GLY A 173 13.43 -4.73 -5.65
CA GLY A 173 12.56 -4.71 -4.49
C GLY A 173 12.54 -3.44 -3.65
N LEU A 174 11.59 -3.43 -2.71
CA LEU A 174 11.54 -2.48 -1.60
C LEU A 174 12.11 -3.17 -0.36
N TYR A 175 13.09 -2.52 0.27
CA TYR A 175 13.72 -2.99 1.51
C TYR A 175 13.52 -1.93 2.59
N VAL A 176 13.09 -2.35 3.77
CA VAL A 176 12.98 -1.50 4.96
C VAL A 176 14.05 -1.95 5.93
N GLN A 177 15.03 -1.09 6.19
CA GLN A 177 16.20 -1.41 7.02
C GLN A 177 16.20 -0.54 8.28
N THR A 178 16.81 -1.05 9.36
CA THR A 178 17.16 -0.20 10.51
C THR A 178 18.29 0.78 10.16
N SER A 179 18.21 2.00 10.69
CA SER A 179 19.29 2.98 10.64
C SER A 179 20.42 2.73 11.66
N GLN A 180 20.25 1.73 12.52
CA GLN A 180 21.25 1.28 13.49
C GLN A 180 22.46 0.64 12.80
N PRO A 181 23.59 0.42 13.51
CA PRO A 181 24.82 -0.02 12.88
C PRO A 181 24.77 -1.38 12.20
N PHE A 182 23.75 -2.21 12.41
CA PHE A 182 23.62 -3.53 11.78
C PHE A 182 22.75 -3.49 10.53
N ILE A 183 23.12 -4.28 9.52
CA ILE A 183 22.33 -4.46 8.30
C ILE A 183 21.23 -5.49 8.56
N ASN A 184 20.16 -5.02 9.19
CA ASN A 184 18.95 -5.80 9.43
C ASN A 184 17.79 -5.15 8.64
N TYR A 185 17.11 -5.93 7.81
CA TYR A 185 15.99 -5.44 7.00
C TYR A 185 14.94 -6.52 6.74
N VAL A 186 13.77 -6.05 6.32
CA VAL A 186 12.74 -6.87 5.69
C VAL A 186 12.53 -6.36 4.27
N SER A 187 12.11 -7.24 3.38
CA SER A 187 11.91 -6.86 1.99
C SER A 187 10.74 -7.59 1.36
N CYS A 188 10.22 -6.96 0.31
CA CYS A 188 9.41 -7.59 -0.71
C CYS A 188 10.09 -7.30 -2.05
N PHE A 189 10.33 -8.35 -2.80
CA PHE A 189 11.18 -8.23 -3.98
C PHE A 189 10.80 -9.28 -5.01
N SER A 190 11.13 -8.95 -6.24
CA SER A 190 11.16 -9.90 -7.34
C SER A 190 12.56 -10.53 -7.43
N SER A 191 12.62 -11.79 -7.80
CA SER A 191 13.85 -12.50 -8.12
C SER A 191 13.69 -13.15 -9.49
N THR A 192 14.56 -12.78 -10.43
CA THR A 192 14.54 -13.20 -11.82
C THR A 192 15.75 -14.07 -12.13
N SER A 193 15.51 -15.22 -12.74
CA SER A 193 16.55 -16.16 -13.16
C SER A 193 16.22 -16.80 -14.52
N VAL A 194 16.97 -17.83 -14.88
CA VAL A 194 16.67 -18.71 -16.02
C VAL A 194 15.32 -19.43 -15.90
N PHE A 195 14.79 -19.57 -14.68
CA PHE A 195 13.53 -20.26 -14.41
C PHE A 195 12.31 -19.33 -14.46
N GLY A 196 12.54 -18.02 -14.49
CA GLY A 196 11.49 -17.02 -14.48
C GLY A 196 11.67 -15.98 -13.36
N THR A 197 10.76 -15.02 -13.34
CA THR A 197 10.59 -14.05 -12.25
C THR A 197 9.60 -14.60 -11.22
N VAL A 198 9.97 -14.55 -9.94
CA VAL A 198 9.13 -14.88 -8.78
C VAL A 198 9.09 -13.71 -7.80
N TRP A 199 8.06 -13.64 -6.95
CA TRP A 199 7.96 -12.64 -5.87
C TRP A 199 8.18 -13.29 -4.52
N SER A 200 8.93 -12.61 -3.65
CA SER A 200 9.29 -13.10 -2.32
C SER A 200 9.22 -12.01 -1.26
N VAL A 201 9.04 -12.47 -0.02
CA VAL A 201 9.22 -11.69 1.20
C VAL A 201 10.36 -12.32 1.99
N GLY A 202 11.28 -11.50 2.47
CA GLY A 202 12.43 -11.95 3.25
C GLY A 202 12.68 -11.11 4.49
N SER A 203 13.38 -11.69 5.45
CA SER A 203 14.05 -10.94 6.51
C SER A 203 15.53 -11.28 6.54
N VAL A 204 16.34 -10.28 6.86
CA VAL A 204 17.79 -10.39 6.93
C VAL A 204 18.28 -9.84 8.25
N THR A 205 19.21 -10.59 8.86
CA THR A 205 20.03 -10.07 9.96
C THR A 205 21.50 -10.10 9.55
N GLY A 206 22.23 -9.09 10.00
CA GLY A 206 23.57 -8.80 9.53
C GLY A 206 24.46 -8.20 10.60
N ASN A 207 25.67 -7.91 10.18
CA ASN A 207 26.65 -7.16 10.95
C ASN A 207 26.71 -5.71 10.42
N ALA A 208 27.76 -4.96 10.77
CA ALA A 208 27.88 -3.56 10.37
C ALA A 208 28.32 -3.32 8.91
N THR A 209 28.61 -4.40 8.19
CA THR A 209 29.11 -4.35 6.82
C THR A 209 28.22 -5.07 5.84
N GLU A 210 27.55 -6.16 6.25
CA GLU A 210 26.75 -7.01 5.37
C GLU A 210 25.60 -7.72 6.08
N GLY A 211 24.60 -8.15 5.31
CA GLY A 211 23.64 -9.17 5.73
C GLY A 211 24.33 -10.52 5.86
N THR A 212 24.08 -11.25 6.94
CA THR A 212 24.77 -12.53 7.23
C THR A 212 23.84 -13.72 7.28
N GLN A 213 22.56 -13.50 7.59
CA GLN A 213 21.54 -14.53 7.65
C GLN A 213 20.31 -14.05 6.90
N PHE A 214 19.95 -14.81 5.87
CA PHE A 214 18.83 -14.55 4.97
C PHE A 214 17.74 -15.56 5.22
N THR A 215 16.55 -15.08 5.55
CA THR A 215 15.40 -15.94 5.86
C THR A 215 14.28 -15.66 4.87
N PRO A 216 14.03 -16.57 3.91
CA PRO A 216 12.81 -16.51 3.10
C PRO A 216 11.59 -16.70 3.99
N LEU A 217 10.65 -15.77 3.92
CA LEU A 217 9.43 -15.79 4.73
C LEU A 217 8.20 -16.22 3.91
N TRP A 218 8.18 -15.84 2.63
CA TRP A 218 7.16 -16.24 1.67
C TRP A 218 7.72 -16.12 0.25
N THR A 219 7.31 -17.01 -0.65
CA THR A 219 7.63 -16.93 -2.09
C THR A 219 6.48 -17.49 -2.90
N ASP A 220 6.05 -16.78 -3.95
CA ASP A 220 5.15 -17.30 -4.97
C ASP A 220 5.97 -17.85 -6.15
N THR A 221 6.07 -19.18 -6.21
CA THR A 221 6.78 -19.90 -7.27
C THR A 221 5.88 -20.27 -8.45
N SER A 222 4.65 -19.76 -8.51
CA SER A 222 3.79 -20.03 -9.66
C SER A 222 4.33 -19.38 -10.92
N MET A 223 4.13 -20.05 -12.06
CA MET A 223 4.66 -19.58 -13.34
C MET A 223 4.00 -18.27 -13.79
N ASN A 224 4.72 -17.48 -14.59
CA ASN A 224 4.23 -16.25 -15.22
C ASN A 224 3.77 -15.18 -14.21
N GLN A 225 4.54 -14.99 -13.14
CA GLN A 225 4.28 -13.89 -12.21
C GLN A 225 4.22 -12.53 -12.93
N PRO A 226 3.33 -11.61 -12.50
CA PRO A 226 3.33 -10.25 -12.97
C PRO A 226 4.70 -9.58 -12.77
N LEU A 227 5.15 -8.80 -13.75
CA LEU A 227 6.41 -8.06 -13.64
C LEU A 227 6.29 -6.77 -12.84
N THR A 228 5.07 -6.24 -12.75
CA THR A 228 4.74 -5.07 -11.94
C THR A 228 3.83 -5.50 -10.79
N ARG A 229 4.22 -5.20 -9.55
CA ARG A 229 3.38 -5.42 -8.37
C ARG A 229 3.46 -4.25 -7.40
N ASP A 230 2.37 -4.07 -6.71
CA ASP A 230 2.25 -3.17 -5.56
C ASP A 230 2.82 -3.89 -4.33
N CYS A 231 3.69 -3.24 -3.57
CA CYS A 231 4.16 -3.80 -2.31
C CYS A 231 3.97 -2.82 -1.14
N THR A 232 3.37 -3.34 -0.06
CA THR A 232 3.29 -2.66 1.23
C THR A 232 3.94 -3.51 2.33
N ILE A 233 4.92 -2.95 3.03
CA ILE A 233 5.57 -3.54 4.20
C ILE A 233 5.11 -2.77 5.45
N ILE A 234 4.64 -3.50 6.46
CA ILE A 234 4.27 -2.96 7.77
C ILE A 234 5.10 -3.67 8.83
N THR A 235 5.87 -2.91 9.61
CA THR A 235 6.75 -3.46 10.63
C THR A 235 6.91 -2.52 11.81
N ASN A 236 7.04 -3.10 13.01
CA ASN A 236 7.50 -2.35 14.19
C ASN A 236 9.02 -2.53 14.42
N GLY A 237 9.68 -3.29 13.55
CA GLY A 237 11.11 -3.55 13.60
C GLY A 237 11.58 -4.50 14.69
N ASN A 238 10.70 -4.90 15.61
CA ASN A 238 11.05 -5.81 16.70
C ASN A 238 10.54 -7.22 16.39
N ASN A 239 9.23 -7.38 16.33
CA ASN A 239 8.57 -8.69 16.24
C ASN A 239 7.41 -8.78 15.26
N TYR A 240 6.94 -7.64 14.78
CA TYR A 240 5.81 -7.57 13.88
C TYR A 240 6.27 -7.31 12.46
N LEU A 241 5.85 -8.17 11.54
CA LEU A 241 5.95 -7.96 10.10
C LEU A 241 4.63 -8.39 9.47
N LYS A 242 4.07 -7.53 8.64
CA LYS A 242 2.97 -7.84 7.73
C LYS A 242 3.31 -7.28 6.35
N VAL A 243 3.08 -8.07 5.31
CA VAL A 243 3.36 -7.68 3.92
C VAL A 243 2.16 -7.96 3.04
N TYR A 244 1.79 -6.96 2.24
CA TYR A 244 0.79 -7.06 1.18
C TYR A 244 1.47 -6.97 -0.19
N LEU A 245 1.03 -7.81 -1.12
CA LEU A 245 1.29 -7.66 -2.55
C LEU A 245 -0.05 -7.50 -3.27
N ASP A 246 -0.19 -6.44 -4.08
CA ASP A 246 -1.44 -6.11 -4.78
C ASP A 246 -2.66 -6.05 -3.86
N GLY A 247 -2.48 -5.47 -2.67
CA GLY A 247 -3.52 -5.41 -1.62
C GLY A 247 -3.87 -6.76 -0.98
N THR A 248 -3.19 -7.86 -1.35
CA THR A 248 -3.40 -9.19 -0.77
C THR A 248 -2.34 -9.48 0.29
N MET A 249 -2.76 -9.85 1.51
CA MET A 249 -1.82 -10.20 2.58
C MET A 249 -1.10 -11.51 2.24
N VAL A 250 0.19 -11.44 1.96
CA VAL A 250 1.02 -12.61 1.61
C VAL A 250 1.81 -13.14 2.80
N TYR A 251 2.09 -12.28 3.79
CA TYR A 251 2.81 -12.66 5.00
C TYR A 251 2.36 -11.86 6.22
N THR A 252 2.28 -12.51 7.38
CA THR A 252 2.08 -11.85 8.68
C THR A 252 2.69 -12.68 9.80
N ASN A 253 3.39 -12.03 10.73
CA ASN A 253 3.93 -12.63 11.94
C ASN A 253 4.12 -11.57 13.03
N SER A 254 3.75 -11.88 14.28
CA SER A 254 3.84 -11.00 15.44
C SER A 254 4.87 -11.45 16.49
N THR A 255 5.69 -12.45 16.16
CA THR A 255 6.67 -13.11 17.04
C THR A 255 8.05 -13.26 16.41
N LEU A 256 8.31 -12.62 15.26
CA LEU A 256 9.64 -12.64 14.65
C LEU A 256 10.68 -11.99 15.59
N ASN A 257 11.96 -12.29 15.35
CA ASN A 257 13.05 -11.53 15.94
C ASN A 257 13.73 -10.75 14.81
N LEU A 258 13.19 -9.57 14.49
CA LEU A 258 13.68 -8.77 13.37
C LEU A 258 14.98 -8.04 13.71
N GLN A 259 15.19 -7.68 14.98
CA GLN A 259 16.36 -6.92 15.44
C GLN A 259 16.57 -5.60 14.68
N MET A 260 15.49 -4.97 14.26
CA MET A 260 15.48 -3.72 13.47
C MET A 260 14.84 -2.59 14.27
N PRO A 261 15.40 -2.12 15.39
CA PRO A 261 14.80 -0.98 16.08
C PRO A 261 14.74 0.24 15.14
N ALA A 262 13.65 1.01 15.21
CA ALA A 262 13.54 2.30 14.53
C ALA A 262 14.67 3.25 15.01
N PRO A 263 15.08 4.26 14.22
CA PRO A 263 14.52 4.69 12.94
C PRO A 263 14.79 3.70 11.81
N PHE A 264 13.91 3.69 10.80
CA PHE A 264 14.05 2.95 9.55
C PHE A 264 14.42 3.85 8.39
N ASN A 265 14.93 3.27 7.33
CA ASN A 265 15.02 3.85 6.00
C ASN A 265 14.52 2.83 4.97
N ALA A 266 13.99 3.33 3.85
CA ALA A 266 13.51 2.53 2.74
C ALA A 266 14.53 2.59 1.60
N TYR A 267 14.85 1.43 1.03
CA TYR A 267 15.68 1.30 -0.16
C TYR A 267 14.81 0.82 -1.32
N LEU A 268 14.96 1.51 -2.44
CA LEU A 268 14.52 1.07 -3.76
C LEU A 268 15.80 0.55 -4.43
N GLU A 269 15.94 -0.77 -4.56
CA GLU A 269 17.21 -1.38 -4.93
C GLU A 269 17.04 -2.56 -5.89
N PRO A 270 17.55 -2.41 -7.13
CA PRO A 270 17.95 -3.55 -7.94
C PRO A 270 19.35 -4.06 -7.57
N GLN A 271 19.55 -5.37 -7.68
CA GLN A 271 20.85 -6.04 -7.60
C GLN A 271 20.96 -7.08 -8.71
N SER A 272 22.16 -7.29 -9.23
CA SER A 272 22.40 -8.26 -10.30
C SER A 272 23.68 -9.04 -10.06
N SER A 273 23.62 -10.34 -10.33
CA SER A 273 24.78 -11.22 -10.56
C SER A 273 24.90 -11.62 -12.03
N TYR A 274 24.10 -11.02 -12.91
CA TYR A 274 24.13 -11.20 -14.35
C TYR A 274 24.88 -10.06 -15.04
N ALA A 275 25.93 -10.41 -15.78
CA ALA A 275 26.86 -9.46 -16.38
C ALA A 275 26.57 -9.18 -17.87
N GLY A 276 25.46 -9.67 -18.42
CA GLY A 276 25.18 -9.54 -19.85
C GLY A 276 24.66 -8.17 -20.27
N GLN A 277 23.94 -7.46 -19.39
CA GLN A 277 23.41 -6.11 -19.64
C GLN A 277 22.98 -5.42 -18.34
N ILE A 278 22.81 -4.10 -18.38
CA ILE A 278 22.09 -3.35 -17.36
C ILE A 278 20.61 -3.76 -17.39
N LEU A 279 20.06 -4.03 -16.22
CA LEU A 279 18.64 -4.30 -16.03
C LEU A 279 18.07 -3.23 -15.10
N ASP A 280 17.04 -2.53 -15.57
CA ASP A 280 16.42 -1.41 -14.88
C ASP A 280 15.17 -1.84 -14.09
N GLY A 281 15.24 -1.68 -12.77
CA GLY A 281 14.09 -1.69 -11.90
C GLY A 281 13.37 -0.34 -11.97
N ILE A 282 12.05 -0.35 -12.12
CA ILE A 282 11.24 0.88 -12.13
C ILE A 282 10.40 0.94 -10.86
N TYR A 283 10.50 2.06 -10.16
CA TYR A 283 9.79 2.33 -8.92
C TYR A 283 8.86 3.51 -9.09
N LYS A 284 7.63 3.38 -8.62
CA LYS A 284 6.68 4.49 -8.57
C LYS A 284 5.87 4.48 -7.29
N ASP A 285 5.23 5.61 -7.03
CA ASP A 285 4.23 5.73 -5.99
C ASP A 285 4.75 5.35 -4.59
N TYR A 286 5.88 5.94 -4.21
CA TYR A 286 6.44 5.69 -2.88
C TYR A 286 5.67 6.48 -1.82
N TYR A 287 5.33 5.82 -0.72
CA TYR A 287 4.93 6.51 0.50
C TYR A 287 5.29 5.72 1.76
N SER A 288 5.35 6.44 2.87
CA SER A 288 5.50 5.88 4.20
C SER A 288 4.51 6.52 5.17
N ALA A 289 4.02 5.73 6.12
CA ALA A 289 3.01 6.16 7.07
C ALA A 289 3.32 5.63 8.48
N SER A 290 2.83 6.33 9.49
CA SER A 290 3.12 6.04 10.90
C SER A 290 2.50 4.73 11.41
N GLY A 291 1.59 4.10 10.65
CA GLY A 291 1.06 2.77 10.96
C GLY A 291 0.06 2.30 9.91
N GLU A 292 -0.67 1.24 10.23
CA GLU A 292 -1.71 0.65 9.35
C GLU A 292 -3.15 0.96 9.80
N ASN A 293 -3.30 1.63 10.94
CA ASN A 293 -4.60 1.86 11.58
C ASN A 293 -4.96 3.33 11.60
N VAL A 294 -6.21 3.63 11.36
CA VAL A 294 -6.81 4.96 11.53
C VAL A 294 -7.60 4.97 12.81
N LYS A 295 -7.49 6.04 13.59
CA LYS A 295 -8.26 6.19 14.84
C LYS A 295 -9.28 7.29 14.71
N VAL A 296 -10.51 7.01 15.13
CA VAL A 296 -11.54 8.03 15.32
C VAL A 296 -11.85 8.06 16.81
N THR A 297 -11.54 9.19 17.45
CA THR A 297 -11.56 9.36 18.91
C THR A 297 -12.67 10.32 19.35
N HIS A 298 -13.04 10.25 20.64
CA HIS A 298 -14.10 11.06 21.24
C HIS A 298 -15.45 10.86 20.53
N ASN A 299 -15.76 9.63 20.13
CA ASN A 299 -17.03 9.33 19.49
C ASN A 299 -18.20 9.68 20.43
N PRO A 300 -19.36 10.09 19.90
CA PRO A 300 -20.56 10.37 20.70
C PRO A 300 -20.94 9.18 21.58
N ILE A 301 -21.54 9.43 22.75
CA ILE A 301 -21.90 8.37 23.71
C ILE A 301 -22.84 7.29 23.15
N LEU A 302 -23.62 7.62 22.11
CA LEU A 302 -24.50 6.68 21.42
C LEU A 302 -23.83 5.94 20.27
N ALA A 303 -22.60 6.29 19.91
CA ALA A 303 -21.89 5.69 18.79
C ALA A 303 -21.49 4.25 19.11
N ALA A 304 -21.82 3.34 18.20
CA ALA A 304 -21.49 1.93 18.30
C ALA A 304 -20.47 1.51 17.24
N THR A 305 -20.51 2.09 16.05
CA THR A 305 -19.62 1.73 14.94
C THR A 305 -19.14 2.96 14.17
N VAL A 306 -17.92 2.86 13.64
CA VAL A 306 -17.38 3.79 12.65
C VAL A 306 -17.08 3.01 11.38
N LYS A 307 -17.42 3.60 10.23
CA LYS A 307 -17.22 3.00 8.90
C LYS A 307 -16.48 3.98 7.99
N LEU A 308 -15.55 3.45 7.20
CA LEU A 308 -14.98 4.12 6.05
C LEU A 308 -15.78 3.72 4.83
N VAL A 309 -16.44 4.68 4.20
CA VAL A 309 -17.34 4.45 3.06
C VAL A 309 -16.82 5.20 1.85
N ASP A 310 -16.57 4.52 0.75
CA ASP A 310 -16.06 5.17 -0.44
C ASP A 310 -17.12 6.05 -1.14
N PRO A 311 -16.75 6.86 -2.15
CA PRO A 311 -17.69 7.70 -2.88
C PRO A 311 -18.82 6.94 -3.60
N SER A 312 -18.63 5.64 -3.88
CA SER A 312 -19.67 4.79 -4.47
C SER A 312 -20.66 4.22 -3.45
N GLY A 313 -20.42 4.46 -2.15
CA GLY A 313 -21.25 3.98 -1.05
C GLY A 313 -20.83 2.62 -0.49
N ILE A 314 -19.72 2.04 -0.95
CA ILE A 314 -19.22 0.76 -0.46
C ILE A 314 -18.45 0.98 0.85
N VAL A 315 -18.79 0.20 1.87
CA VAL A 315 -18.03 0.16 3.12
C VAL A 315 -16.71 -0.56 2.87
N ARG A 316 -15.60 0.15 3.04
CA ARG A 316 -14.24 -0.39 2.92
C ARG A 316 -13.76 -1.01 4.22
N VAL A 317 -13.99 -0.32 5.33
CA VAL A 317 -13.59 -0.77 6.68
C VAL A 317 -14.68 -0.40 7.68
N SER A 318 -14.87 -1.23 8.71
CA SER A 318 -15.76 -0.96 9.83
C SER A 318 -15.09 -1.38 11.13
N SER A 319 -15.26 -0.59 12.19
CA SER A 319 -14.84 -0.94 13.55
C SER A 319 -15.91 -0.57 14.55
N HIS A 320 -15.97 -1.32 15.65
CA HIS A 320 -16.72 -0.91 16.84
C HIS A 320 -16.02 0.25 17.55
N VAL A 321 -16.82 1.06 18.25
CA VAL A 321 -16.33 2.03 19.23
C VAL A 321 -16.10 1.29 20.55
N ASP A 322 -14.89 1.40 21.11
CA ASP A 322 -14.51 0.77 22.37
C ASP A 322 -14.95 1.60 23.59
N SER A 323 -14.65 1.09 24.79
CA SER A 323 -14.98 1.76 26.06
C SER A 323 -14.19 3.04 26.32
N SER A 324 -13.24 3.40 25.45
CA SER A 324 -12.49 4.66 25.47
C SER A 324 -12.99 5.63 24.39
N ASP A 325 -14.21 5.43 23.91
CA ASP A 325 -14.87 6.21 22.86
C ASP A 325 -14.04 6.28 21.56
N THR A 326 -13.26 5.23 21.28
CA THR A 326 -12.35 5.16 20.14
C THR A 326 -12.70 4.00 19.22
N ALA A 327 -12.72 4.27 17.91
CA ALA A 327 -12.75 3.24 16.88
C ALA A 327 -11.37 3.17 16.20
N THR A 328 -10.82 1.96 16.05
CA THR A 328 -9.54 1.71 15.38
C THR A 328 -9.78 0.90 14.12
N LEU A 329 -9.62 1.53 12.96
CA LEU A 329 -9.92 0.96 11.65
C LEU A 329 -8.62 0.52 10.97
N ASN A 330 -8.45 -0.77 10.70
CA ASN A 330 -7.29 -1.26 9.94
C ASN A 330 -7.48 -0.94 8.45
N VAL A 331 -6.55 -0.16 7.90
CA VAL A 331 -6.53 0.26 6.50
C VAL A 331 -5.27 -0.21 5.76
N GLY A 332 -4.44 -1.05 6.37
CA GLY A 332 -3.12 -1.43 5.86
C GLY A 332 -3.14 -2.22 4.55
N GLU A 333 -4.28 -2.82 4.19
CA GLU A 333 -4.44 -3.54 2.92
C GLU A 333 -4.71 -2.62 1.72
N PHE A 334 -5.07 -1.36 1.97
CA PHE A 334 -5.44 -0.43 0.90
C PHE A 334 -4.24 0.37 0.42
N HIS A 335 -4.24 0.64 -0.88
CA HIS A 335 -3.37 1.62 -1.48
C HIS A 335 -3.77 3.03 -1.02
N PHE A 336 -2.81 3.84 -0.57
CA PHE A 336 -3.04 5.21 -0.08
C PHE A 336 -2.73 6.30 -1.12
N PRO A 337 -3.40 7.46 -1.05
CA PRO A 337 -4.46 7.82 -0.12
C PRO A 337 -5.77 7.06 -0.38
N LEU A 338 -6.41 6.59 0.70
CA LEU A 338 -7.74 5.99 0.63
C LEU A 338 -8.80 7.10 0.69
N ALA A 339 -9.46 7.40 -0.43
CA ALA A 339 -10.49 8.42 -0.52
C ALA A 339 -11.86 7.90 -0.01
N VAL A 340 -12.29 8.32 1.17
CA VAL A 340 -13.51 7.81 1.84
C VAL A 340 -14.22 8.88 2.68
N TYR A 341 -15.51 8.67 2.94
CA TYR A 341 -16.24 9.30 4.04
C TYR A 341 -15.99 8.55 5.34
N ILE A 342 -15.79 9.27 6.44
CA ILE A 342 -15.82 8.69 7.79
C ILE A 342 -17.24 8.85 8.31
N LYS A 343 -17.93 7.74 8.57
CA LYS A 343 -19.32 7.72 9.02
C LYS A 343 -19.47 7.02 10.36
N ILE A 344 -20.22 7.61 11.27
CA ILE A 344 -20.42 7.12 12.64
C ILE A 344 -21.89 6.73 12.80
N TYR A 345 -22.14 5.56 13.38
CA TYR A 345 -23.48 5.01 13.56
C TYR A 345 -23.73 4.57 15.00
N ASP A 346 -24.97 4.70 15.46
CA ASP A 346 -25.44 4.12 16.72
C ASP A 346 -25.67 2.59 16.62
N SER A 347 -26.10 1.97 17.72
CA SER A 347 -26.37 0.52 17.77
C SER A 347 -27.59 0.09 16.96
N LEU A 348 -28.45 1.03 16.54
CA LEU A 348 -29.63 0.79 15.72
C LEU A 348 -29.34 1.00 14.22
N GLY A 349 -28.13 1.45 13.88
CA GLY A 349 -27.72 1.73 12.51
C GLY A 349 -28.07 3.14 12.03
N ASN A 350 -28.51 4.04 12.90
CA ASN A 350 -28.74 5.44 12.54
C ASN A 350 -27.39 6.17 12.44
N GLN A 351 -27.21 6.95 11.37
CA GLN A 351 -26.00 7.75 11.20
C GLN A 351 -26.02 8.94 12.16
N LEU A 352 -25.00 9.04 13.00
CA LEU A 352 -24.80 10.14 13.95
C LEU A 352 -23.95 11.27 13.34
N ALA A 353 -22.93 10.91 12.57
CA ALA A 353 -21.99 11.86 11.98
C ALA A 353 -21.42 11.34 10.65
N SER A 354 -20.99 12.27 9.81
CA SER A 354 -20.22 12.00 8.59
C SER A 354 -19.28 13.17 8.30
N THR A 355 -18.14 12.91 7.69
CA THR A 355 -17.41 13.98 6.98
C THR A 355 -18.30 14.54 5.87
N SER A 356 -18.17 15.84 5.58
CA SER A 356 -18.98 16.54 4.57
C SER A 356 -18.57 16.19 3.12
N SER A 357 -17.31 15.80 2.93
CA SER A 357 -16.76 15.30 1.67
C SER A 357 -15.92 14.04 1.94
N PRO A 358 -15.53 13.29 0.88
CA PRO A 358 -14.48 12.30 1.02
C PRO A 358 -13.19 12.98 1.51
N VAL A 359 -12.48 12.29 2.39
CA VAL A 359 -11.16 12.65 2.89
C VAL A 359 -10.14 11.61 2.42
N ASN A 360 -8.89 12.05 2.22
CA ASN A 360 -7.78 11.18 1.89
C ASN A 360 -7.18 10.64 3.19
N ILE A 361 -7.33 9.34 3.41
CA ILE A 361 -6.87 8.67 4.62
C ILE A 361 -5.54 7.96 4.38
N PHE A 362 -4.63 8.10 5.34
CA PHE A 362 -3.41 7.33 5.47
C PHE A 362 -3.40 6.54 6.78
N GLY A 363 -2.68 5.42 6.77
CA GLY A 363 -2.45 4.66 7.99
C GLY A 363 -1.76 5.51 9.07
N GLY A 364 -2.29 5.47 10.29
CA GLY A 364 -1.83 6.28 11.42
C GLY A 364 -2.57 7.61 11.61
N ASP A 365 -3.45 8.01 10.68
CA ASP A 365 -4.32 9.18 10.86
C ASP A 365 -5.14 9.06 12.15
N VAL A 366 -5.27 10.18 12.86
CA VAL A 366 -6.16 10.31 14.01
C VAL A 366 -7.14 11.43 13.75
N TYR A 367 -8.42 11.08 13.78
CA TYR A 367 -9.54 11.99 13.73
C TYR A 367 -10.15 12.12 15.13
N THR A 368 -10.71 13.30 15.41
CA THR A 368 -11.53 13.55 16.60
C THR A 368 -12.92 13.97 16.18
N VAL A 369 -13.91 13.47 16.90
CA VAL A 369 -15.29 13.94 16.78
C VAL A 369 -15.50 15.10 17.77
N ARG A 370 -16.19 16.16 17.35
CA ARG A 370 -16.54 17.30 18.20
C ARG A 370 -18.02 17.62 18.06
N SER A 371 -18.68 17.97 19.16
CA SER A 371 -20.04 18.52 19.09
C SER A 371 -19.98 19.97 18.63
N ASN A 372 -20.80 20.30 17.63
CA ASN A 372 -21.00 21.66 17.13
C ASN A 372 -22.06 22.42 17.95
N VAL A 373 -22.64 21.78 18.97
CA VAL A 373 -23.63 22.41 19.87
C VAL A 373 -22.89 23.12 21.00
N SER A 374 -22.84 24.45 20.92
CA SER A 374 -22.47 25.29 22.07
C SER A 374 -23.60 25.26 23.09
N ILE A 375 -23.47 24.43 24.13
CA ILE A 375 -24.34 24.52 25.30
C ILE A 375 -23.86 25.76 26.07
N GLY A 376 -24.54 26.90 25.89
CA GLY A 376 -24.33 28.06 26.75
C GLY A 376 -24.58 27.68 28.22
N PRO A 377 -24.02 28.43 29.20
CA PRO A 377 -24.25 28.13 30.60
C PRO A 377 -25.76 28.11 30.84
N ILE A 378 -26.28 26.98 31.30
CA ILE A 378 -27.66 26.88 31.76
C ILE A 378 -27.71 27.76 33.01
N GLY A 379 -28.23 28.98 32.85
CA GLY A 379 -28.62 29.81 33.97
C GLY A 379 -29.64 29.03 34.78
N LEU A 380 -29.23 28.55 35.95
CA LEU A 380 -30.18 28.08 36.96
C LEU A 380 -31.03 29.29 37.40
N PRO A 381 -32.36 29.15 37.47
CA PRO A 381 -33.27 30.22 37.89
C PRO A 381 -33.02 30.68 39.33
#